data_AF-A0AAJ0DKJ6-F1
#
_entry.id   AF-A0AAJ0DKJ6-F1
#
_cell.length_a   1.000
_cell.length_b   1.000
_cell.length_c   1.000
_cell.angle_alpha   90.00
_cell.angle_beta   90.00
_cell.angle_gamma   90.00
#
_symmetry.space_group_name_H-M   'P 1'
#
loop_
_entity.id
_entity.type
_entity.pdbx_description
1 polymer ?
#
loop_
_entity_poly.entity_id
_entity_poly.type
_entity_poly.pdbx_seq_one_letter_code
_entity_poly.pdbx_strand_id
1 'polypeptide(L)'
;MSTIPSGPRAQETPPAIVQLEGRTSATSSLTEWEEEGRRSLSQSSTSSSSSVKKEITIPREVSQALEAKGFAVDSNGTVSWAPDSLTHPRHWSLRRKVYDTAIICFLEFFVTLVSNTGSSIAPLAADQLGLSREWSLFCFTTVYLLGQALGGLIFSPLAESFGGRTIYLTSTFGYSLFCVAIVTWPIVPVVVVSRFMTGLLSAIPCVVAATVVAVIYLFSEAVGTVYVDGFGFTHRQTSLTTLALAVGVVLAFLPRLYDYQVIKLRKRQNRPLEPEDKLFGFLIAAPILAGGLWWFAWTVPPLTGGVSPWVSIASLVLIGFSTQEFDNLLSVYLCDTYATYAASANAPLAFLRAILSGTFTLFGRQVFEKLGSNNALFILAGVATVYCAIAILFGIYGKRVRERSSIAEKTWTASLSNEKLNLSQGSLSSRSTGPC
;
A
#
# COMPACT_ATOMS: atom_id res chain seq x y z
N MET A 1 -53.45 -12.95 -44.15
CA MET A 1 -54.82 -12.60 -44.62
C MET A 1 -55.74 -12.86 -43.45
N SER A 2 -56.65 -11.92 -43.10
CA SER A 2 -57.66 -12.00 -41.99
C SER A 2 -57.17 -12.30 -40.56
N THR A 3 -57.73 -11.77 -39.46
CA THR A 3 -58.36 -10.46 -39.14
C THR A 3 -58.54 -10.43 -37.61
N ILE A 4 -58.31 -9.28 -36.95
CA ILE A 4 -58.61 -9.10 -35.51
C ILE A 4 -59.79 -8.11 -35.38
N PRO A 5 -60.93 -8.47 -34.76
CA PRO A 5 -62.01 -7.54 -34.42
C PRO A 5 -61.75 -6.81 -33.10
N SER A 6 -62.46 -5.70 -32.83
CA SER A 6 -62.04 -4.71 -31.83
C SER A 6 -63.19 -4.01 -31.08
N GLY A 7 -62.90 -3.61 -29.82
CA GLY A 7 -63.65 -2.59 -29.07
C GLY A 7 -64.91 -3.06 -28.32
N PRO A 8 -65.58 -2.14 -27.57
CA PRO A 8 -65.39 -0.68 -27.57
C PRO A 8 -64.96 -0.03 -26.22
N ARG A 9 -64.65 1.28 -26.33
CA ARG A 9 -64.52 2.33 -25.28
C ARG A 9 -65.92 2.81 -24.79
N ALA A 10 -66.12 3.81 -23.92
CA ALA A 10 -65.49 4.40 -22.71
C ALA A 10 -66.18 5.78 -22.44
N GLN A 11 -66.25 6.31 -21.20
CA GLN A 11 -66.64 7.71 -20.80
C GLN A 11 -66.76 7.80 -19.24
N GLU A 12 -66.94 8.95 -18.56
CA GLU A 12 -66.12 10.18 -18.42
C GLU A 12 -66.51 10.95 -17.11
N THR A 13 -65.98 12.17 -16.85
CA THR A 13 -66.01 12.91 -15.54
C THR A 13 -66.91 14.19 -15.60
N PRO A 14 -66.85 15.27 -14.74
CA PRO A 14 -66.24 15.59 -13.41
C PRO A 14 -67.35 16.11 -12.41
N PRO A 15 -67.33 17.27 -11.64
CA PRO A 15 -66.31 18.12 -10.97
C PRO A 15 -66.62 18.64 -9.51
N ALA A 16 -65.64 19.35 -8.91
CA ALA A 16 -65.73 20.58 -8.04
C ALA A 16 -66.26 20.63 -6.57
N ILE A 17 -65.44 21.22 -5.65
CA ILE A 17 -65.67 22.43 -4.77
C ILE A 17 -64.60 22.52 -3.64
N VAL A 18 -64.33 23.70 -3.07
CA VAL A 18 -63.25 24.03 -2.10
C VAL A 18 -63.74 25.03 -1.03
N GLN A 19 -63.43 24.82 0.27
CA GLN A 19 -62.97 25.88 1.21
C GLN A 19 -62.45 25.37 2.58
N LEU A 20 -62.13 26.29 3.51
CA LEU A 20 -61.22 26.13 4.66
C LEU A 20 -61.86 26.47 6.02
N GLU A 21 -61.53 25.69 7.06
CA GLU A 21 -61.44 26.04 8.49
C GLU A 21 -60.79 24.84 9.23
N GLY A 22 -60.21 24.91 10.44
CA GLY A 22 -59.92 26.01 11.36
C GLY A 22 -59.06 25.45 12.54
N ARG A 23 -58.11 26.21 13.09
CA ARG A 23 -57.17 25.72 14.14
C ARG A 23 -57.89 25.39 15.46
N THR A 24 -57.58 24.24 16.09
CA THR A 24 -57.03 24.10 17.48
C THR A 24 -56.91 22.62 17.93
N SER A 25 -55.89 21.88 17.46
CA SER A 25 -55.61 20.51 17.98
C SER A 25 -54.13 20.08 17.96
N ALA A 26 -53.25 20.85 17.30
CA ALA A 26 -51.87 20.40 17.05
C ALA A 26 -50.94 20.42 18.28
N THR A 27 -51.25 21.21 19.31
CA THR A 27 -50.39 21.37 20.50
C THR A 27 -50.50 20.20 21.47
N SER A 28 -51.68 19.61 21.67
CA SER A 28 -51.82 18.39 22.48
C SER A 28 -51.15 17.20 21.80
N SER A 29 -51.33 17.04 20.48
CA SER A 29 -50.65 15.98 19.73
C SER A 29 -49.14 16.14 19.73
N LEU A 30 -48.59 17.36 19.71
CA LEU A 30 -47.14 17.54 19.81
C LEU A 30 -46.60 17.14 21.19
N THR A 31 -47.32 17.44 22.28
CA THR A 31 -46.94 16.94 23.62
C THR A 31 -47.09 15.43 23.76
N GLU A 32 -48.13 14.82 23.17
CA GLU A 32 -48.29 13.36 23.14
C GLU A 32 -47.17 12.69 22.34
N TRP A 33 -46.78 13.23 21.18
CA TRP A 33 -45.68 12.69 20.38
C TRP A 33 -44.32 12.90 21.04
N GLU A 34 -44.12 13.99 21.80
CA GLU A 34 -42.92 14.14 22.63
C GLU A 34 -42.91 13.19 23.85
N GLU A 35 -44.05 12.92 24.48
CA GLU A 35 -44.11 11.92 25.57
C GLU A 35 -43.94 10.49 25.05
N GLU A 36 -44.58 10.12 23.94
CA GLU A 36 -44.46 8.79 23.33
C GLU A 36 -43.05 8.58 22.74
N GLY A 37 -42.44 9.64 22.20
CA GLY A 37 -41.01 9.68 21.88
C GLY A 37 -40.12 9.48 23.12
N ARG A 38 -40.47 10.09 24.26
CA ARG A 38 -39.71 9.95 25.52
C ARG A 38 -39.92 8.58 26.19
N ARG A 39 -41.09 7.96 26.03
CA ARG A 39 -41.42 6.60 26.49
C ARG A 39 -40.76 5.54 25.63
N SER A 40 -40.75 5.70 24.31
CA SER A 40 -39.99 4.81 23.42
C SER A 40 -38.48 4.94 23.65
N LEU A 41 -37.97 6.15 23.92
CA LEU A 41 -36.56 6.34 24.34
C LEU A 41 -36.26 5.77 25.74
N SER A 42 -37.18 5.83 26.71
CA SER A 42 -36.96 5.23 28.05
C SER A 42 -37.07 3.70 28.04
N GLN A 43 -37.97 3.14 27.24
CA GLN A 43 -37.99 1.70 26.96
C GLN A 43 -36.72 1.25 26.21
N SER A 44 -36.29 2.01 25.19
CA SER A 44 -35.05 1.76 24.44
C SER A 44 -33.76 1.92 25.27
N SER A 45 -33.83 2.56 26.44
CA SER A 45 -32.70 2.67 27.40
C SER A 45 -32.83 1.76 28.62
N THR A 46 -33.92 0.98 28.71
CA THR A 46 -34.08 -0.13 29.67
C THR A 46 -33.95 -1.50 28.98
N SER A 47 -34.14 -1.57 27.66
CA SER A 47 -33.63 -2.70 26.86
C SER A 47 -32.10 -2.67 26.86
N SER A 48 -31.49 -3.57 27.63
CA SER A 48 -30.06 -3.82 27.54
C SER A 48 -29.68 -4.16 26.09
N SER A 49 -28.51 -3.71 25.65
CA SER A 49 -28.04 -3.92 24.28
C SER A 49 -27.56 -5.37 24.09
N SER A 50 -28.50 -6.32 24.16
CA SER A 50 -28.36 -7.66 23.63
C SER A 50 -28.20 -7.55 22.12
N SER A 51 -26.95 -7.36 21.69
CA SER A 51 -26.57 -7.48 20.29
C SER A 51 -27.04 -8.85 19.82
N VAL A 52 -27.96 -8.86 18.84
CA VAL A 52 -28.47 -10.09 18.24
C VAL A 52 -27.32 -10.72 17.48
N LYS A 53 -26.54 -11.55 18.18
CA LYS A 53 -25.56 -12.45 17.59
C LYS A 53 -26.32 -13.31 16.60
N LYS A 54 -26.19 -13.00 15.32
CA LYS A 54 -26.65 -13.86 14.24
C LYS A 54 -25.70 -15.05 14.22
N GLU A 55 -26.01 -16.05 15.06
CA GLU A 55 -25.16 -17.19 15.36
C GLU A 55 -24.86 -17.96 14.06
N ILE A 56 -23.65 -17.78 13.53
CA ILE A 56 -23.28 -18.31 12.22
C ILE A 56 -23.03 -19.80 12.39
N THR A 57 -24.03 -20.62 12.09
CA THR A 57 -23.95 -22.09 12.19
C THR A 57 -22.99 -22.65 11.14
N ILE A 58 -21.71 -22.71 11.48
CA ILE A 58 -20.65 -23.24 10.60
C ILE A 58 -20.80 -24.77 10.50
N PRO A 59 -20.71 -25.36 9.30
CA PRO A 59 -20.80 -26.82 9.13
C PRO A 59 -19.72 -27.56 9.93
N ARG A 60 -20.09 -28.65 10.59
CA ARG A 60 -19.20 -29.42 11.49
C ARG A 60 -17.92 -29.94 10.80
N GLU A 61 -17.99 -30.24 9.52
CA GLU A 61 -16.83 -30.63 8.71
C GLU A 61 -15.80 -29.50 8.62
N VAL A 62 -16.27 -28.24 8.52
CA VAL A 62 -15.41 -27.05 8.45
C VAL A 62 -14.81 -26.74 9.82
N SER A 63 -15.58 -26.86 10.92
CA SER A 63 -15.03 -26.67 12.27
C SER A 63 -13.97 -27.73 12.60
N GLN A 64 -14.22 -29.01 12.30
CA GLN A 64 -13.25 -30.08 12.47
C GLN A 64 -11.99 -29.89 11.61
N ALA A 65 -12.14 -29.42 10.36
CA ALA A 65 -11.00 -29.12 9.49
C ALA A 65 -10.19 -27.89 9.92
N LEU A 66 -10.79 -26.97 10.70
CA LEU A 66 -10.14 -25.83 11.32
C LEU A 66 -9.41 -26.24 12.61
N GLU A 67 -10.07 -26.99 13.49
CA GLU A 67 -9.49 -27.55 14.72
C GLU A 67 -8.27 -28.44 14.40
N ALA A 68 -8.37 -29.31 13.39
CA ALA A 68 -7.26 -30.16 12.92
C ALA A 68 -6.04 -29.38 12.38
N LYS A 69 -6.19 -28.06 12.10
CA LYS A 69 -5.10 -27.15 11.70
C LYS A 69 -4.63 -26.25 12.85
N GLY A 70 -5.29 -26.31 14.02
CA GLY A 70 -4.99 -25.47 15.18
C GLY A 70 -5.74 -24.14 15.23
N PHE A 71 -6.89 -24.03 14.55
CA PHE A 71 -7.78 -22.87 14.64
C PHE A 71 -8.97 -23.18 15.54
N ALA A 72 -9.39 -22.18 16.34
CA ALA A 72 -10.64 -22.19 17.10
C ALA A 72 -11.63 -21.21 16.47
N VAL A 73 -12.92 -21.48 16.61
CA VAL A 73 -13.99 -20.63 16.06
C VAL A 73 -14.85 -20.11 17.19
N ASP A 74 -14.95 -18.79 17.32
CA ASP A 74 -15.83 -18.16 18.31
C ASP A 74 -17.29 -18.19 17.84
N SER A 75 -18.21 -18.13 18.80
CA SER A 75 -19.68 -17.95 18.68
C SER A 75 -20.14 -16.87 17.69
N ASN A 76 -19.27 -15.93 17.31
CA ASN A 76 -19.53 -14.92 16.28
C ASN A 76 -19.18 -15.39 14.85
N GLY A 77 -18.78 -16.66 14.66
CA GLY A 77 -18.26 -17.20 13.39
C GLY A 77 -16.83 -16.74 13.06
N THR A 78 -16.13 -16.11 14.00
CA THR A 78 -14.77 -15.60 13.79
C THR A 78 -13.74 -16.71 14.00
N VAL A 79 -12.98 -17.03 12.95
CA VAL A 79 -11.87 -17.98 13.01
C VAL A 79 -10.65 -17.30 13.62
N SER A 80 -10.14 -17.85 14.71
CA SER A 80 -8.90 -17.42 15.37
C SER A 80 -7.96 -18.60 15.56
N TRP A 81 -6.70 -18.35 15.91
CA TRP A 81 -5.80 -19.44 16.30
C TRP A 81 -6.23 -19.99 17.67
N ALA A 82 -6.24 -21.31 17.83
CA ALA A 82 -6.52 -21.91 19.14
C ALA A 82 -5.41 -21.50 20.13
N PRO A 83 -5.72 -21.18 21.41
CA PRO A 83 -4.74 -20.63 22.36
C PRO A 83 -3.46 -21.47 22.48
N ASP A 84 -3.62 -22.79 22.54
CA ASP A 84 -2.53 -23.76 22.74
C ASP A 84 -1.92 -24.30 21.43
N SER A 85 -2.17 -23.65 20.29
CA SER A 85 -1.74 -24.15 18.97
C SER A 85 -0.22 -24.11 18.78
N LEU A 86 0.41 -25.31 18.77
CA LEU A 86 1.82 -25.47 18.41
C LEU A 86 2.12 -25.07 16.95
N THR A 87 1.09 -25.04 16.08
CA THR A 87 1.18 -24.56 14.69
C THR A 87 1.34 -23.04 14.57
N HIS A 88 1.04 -22.27 15.64
CA HIS A 88 1.02 -20.82 15.63
C HIS A 88 2.36 -20.18 15.18
N PRO A 89 2.38 -19.22 14.24
CA PRO A 89 3.62 -18.63 13.70
C PRO A 89 4.58 -18.03 14.73
N ARG A 90 4.09 -17.58 15.90
CA ARG A 90 4.97 -17.12 16.99
C ARG A 90 5.86 -18.25 17.53
N HIS A 91 5.43 -19.50 17.51
CA HIS A 91 6.15 -20.66 18.05
C HIS A 91 7.19 -21.27 17.09
N TRP A 92 7.21 -20.86 15.81
CA TRP A 92 8.18 -21.39 14.84
C TRP A 92 9.63 -21.07 15.24
N SER A 93 10.56 -21.98 14.96
CA SER A 93 11.98 -21.82 15.28
C SER A 93 12.61 -20.64 14.53
N LEU A 94 13.63 -20.01 15.14
CA LEU A 94 14.31 -18.85 14.55
C LEU A 94 14.90 -19.16 13.16
N ARG A 95 15.48 -20.36 12.98
CA ARG A 95 16.02 -20.81 11.69
C ARG A 95 14.96 -20.81 10.59
N ARG A 96 13.75 -21.29 10.88
CA ARG A 96 12.62 -21.28 9.93
C ARG A 96 12.16 -19.85 9.62
N LYS A 97 11.97 -19.02 10.64
CA LYS A 97 11.59 -17.60 10.44
C LYS A 97 12.59 -16.84 9.57
N VAL A 98 13.90 -17.04 9.79
CA VAL A 98 14.97 -16.44 8.98
C VAL A 98 14.94 -16.97 7.54
N TYR A 99 14.77 -18.28 7.34
CA TYR A 99 14.68 -18.90 6.01
C TYR A 99 13.47 -18.40 5.22
N ASP A 100 12.27 -18.46 5.81
CA ASP A 100 11.01 -18.02 5.20
C ASP A 100 11.08 -16.51 4.84
N THR A 101 11.68 -15.68 5.71
CA THR A 101 11.89 -14.24 5.45
C THR A 101 12.93 -13.99 4.35
N ALA A 102 14.06 -14.69 4.37
CA ALA A 102 15.15 -14.50 3.40
C ALA A 102 14.70 -14.83 1.96
N ILE A 103 13.83 -15.82 1.78
CA ILE A 103 13.24 -16.14 0.47
C ILE A 103 12.37 -14.98 -0.04
N ILE A 104 11.53 -14.40 0.82
CA ILE A 104 10.67 -13.26 0.45
C ILE A 104 11.53 -12.04 0.09
N CYS A 105 12.55 -11.72 0.90
CA CYS A 105 13.48 -10.63 0.60
C CYS A 105 14.26 -10.85 -0.71
N PHE A 106 14.67 -12.08 -1.00
CA PHE A 106 15.35 -12.40 -2.26
C PHE A 106 14.43 -12.27 -3.49
N LEU A 107 13.18 -12.70 -3.36
CA LEU A 107 12.17 -12.55 -4.41
C LEU A 107 11.86 -11.07 -4.70
N GLU A 108 11.67 -10.25 -3.66
CA GLU A 108 11.42 -8.81 -3.80
C GLU A 108 12.63 -8.05 -4.37
N PHE A 109 13.85 -8.44 -3.97
CA PHE A 109 15.08 -7.92 -4.58
C PHE A 109 15.15 -8.24 -6.08
N PHE A 110 14.83 -9.47 -6.48
CA PHE A 110 14.86 -9.89 -7.89
C PHE A 110 13.78 -9.19 -8.73
N VAL A 111 12.57 -9.01 -8.18
CA VAL A 111 11.49 -8.20 -8.75
C VAL A 111 11.94 -6.75 -8.97
N THR A 112 12.46 -6.11 -7.92
CA THR A 112 12.93 -4.72 -7.96
C THR A 112 14.07 -4.52 -8.97
N LEU A 113 15.01 -5.48 -9.03
CA LEU A 113 16.12 -5.47 -9.98
C LEU A 113 15.63 -5.50 -11.44
N VAL A 114 14.68 -6.37 -11.78
CA VAL A 114 14.16 -6.48 -13.15
C VAL A 114 13.35 -5.23 -13.54
N SER A 115 12.55 -4.67 -12.63
CA SER A 115 11.85 -3.40 -12.85
C SER A 115 12.82 -2.27 -13.23
N ASN A 116 13.85 -2.04 -12.41
CA ASN A 116 14.83 -0.96 -12.61
C ASN A 116 15.77 -1.22 -13.81
N THR A 117 15.91 -2.48 -14.23
CA THR A 117 16.63 -2.85 -15.45
C THR A 117 15.86 -2.44 -16.71
N GLY A 118 14.54 -2.22 -16.64
CA GLY A 118 13.69 -1.78 -17.75
C GLY A 118 14.17 -0.49 -18.41
N SER A 119 14.29 0.61 -17.64
CA SER A 119 14.74 1.91 -18.16
C SER A 119 16.20 1.88 -18.60
N SER A 120 17.05 1.11 -17.90
CA SER A 120 18.47 0.98 -18.24
C SER A 120 18.72 0.27 -19.58
N ILE A 121 17.88 -0.72 -19.93
CA ILE A 121 18.01 -1.47 -21.19
C ILE A 121 17.22 -0.83 -22.35
N ALA A 122 16.14 -0.10 -22.07
CA ALA A 122 15.28 0.47 -23.12
C ALA A 122 16.05 1.26 -24.23
N PRO A 123 17.04 2.13 -23.95
CA PRO A 123 17.81 2.79 -25.00
C PRO A 123 18.61 1.82 -25.88
N LEU A 124 19.17 0.75 -25.30
CA LEU A 124 19.96 -0.27 -26.01
C LEU A 124 19.06 -1.21 -26.84
N ALA A 125 17.85 -1.48 -26.35
CA ALA A 125 16.86 -2.27 -27.08
C ALA A 125 16.17 -1.49 -28.21
N ALA A 126 16.18 -0.15 -28.18
CA ALA A 126 15.58 0.69 -29.22
C ALA A 126 16.23 0.43 -30.59
N ASP A 127 17.56 0.49 -30.65
CA ASP A 127 18.37 0.22 -31.85
C ASP A 127 18.17 -1.21 -32.39
N GLN A 128 18.04 -2.19 -31.49
CA GLN A 128 17.85 -3.61 -31.85
C GLN A 128 16.44 -3.93 -32.36
N LEU A 129 15.42 -3.17 -31.92
CA LEU A 129 14.02 -3.37 -32.27
C LEU A 129 13.51 -2.40 -33.36
N GLY A 130 14.34 -1.46 -33.79
CA GLY A 130 13.95 -0.41 -34.75
C GLY A 130 12.90 0.57 -34.19
N LEU A 131 12.88 0.76 -32.88
CA LEU A 131 11.93 1.64 -32.17
C LEU A 131 12.59 2.98 -31.81
N SER A 132 11.80 4.05 -31.66
CA SER A 132 12.30 5.25 -30.97
C SER A 132 12.53 4.96 -29.49
N ARG A 133 13.41 5.72 -28.83
CA ARG A 133 13.77 5.52 -27.42
C ARG A 133 12.55 5.65 -26.49
N GLU A 134 11.61 6.52 -26.84
CA GLU A 134 10.35 6.76 -26.11
C GLU A 134 9.43 5.53 -26.19
N TRP A 135 9.29 4.94 -27.38
CA TRP A 135 8.55 3.68 -27.57
C TRP A 135 9.23 2.51 -26.86
N SER A 136 10.55 2.45 -26.85
CA SER A 136 11.27 1.41 -26.10
C SER A 136 11.08 1.56 -24.59
N LEU A 137 11.19 2.78 -24.04
CA LEU A 137 10.91 3.07 -22.62
C LEU A 137 9.47 2.72 -22.23
N PHE A 138 8.50 3.03 -23.10
CA PHE A 138 7.12 2.62 -22.91
C PHE A 138 6.98 1.08 -22.83
N CYS A 139 7.53 0.36 -23.81
CA CYS A 139 7.45 -1.11 -23.89
C CYS A 139 8.20 -1.85 -22.76
N PHE A 140 9.34 -1.34 -22.30
CA PHE A 140 10.18 -2.01 -21.30
C PHE A 140 9.85 -1.64 -19.85
N THR A 141 9.35 -0.41 -19.62
CA THR A 141 9.12 0.14 -18.27
C THR A 141 7.64 0.46 -18.03
N THR A 142 7.02 1.32 -18.83
CA THR A 142 5.61 1.74 -18.60
C THR A 142 4.63 0.58 -18.70
N VAL A 143 4.81 -0.33 -19.68
CA VAL A 143 3.98 -1.54 -19.85
C VAL A 143 4.17 -2.55 -18.70
N TYR A 144 5.39 -2.72 -18.20
CA TYR A 144 5.66 -3.57 -17.03
C TYR A 144 4.98 -2.99 -15.78
N LEU A 145 5.13 -1.69 -15.53
CA LEU A 145 4.49 -1.00 -14.40
C LEU A 145 2.96 -1.03 -14.50
N LEU A 146 2.39 -0.88 -15.71
CA LEU A 146 0.94 -1.01 -15.91
C LEU A 146 0.44 -2.43 -15.58
N GLY A 147 1.20 -3.47 -15.96
CA GLY A 147 0.95 -4.85 -15.53
C GLY A 147 0.97 -4.97 -14.01
N GLN A 148 2.03 -4.45 -13.36
CA GLN A 148 2.20 -4.49 -11.91
C GLN A 148 1.07 -3.75 -11.17
N ALA A 149 0.58 -2.63 -11.72
CA ALA A 149 -0.56 -1.89 -11.18
C ALA A 149 -1.83 -2.76 -11.15
N LEU A 150 -2.19 -3.35 -12.29
CA LEU A 150 -3.38 -4.19 -12.42
C LEU A 150 -3.26 -5.50 -11.62
N GLY A 151 -2.06 -6.08 -11.58
CA GLY A 151 -1.76 -7.26 -10.79
C GLY A 151 -1.94 -7.01 -9.29
N GLY A 152 -1.59 -5.82 -8.80
CA GLY A 152 -1.79 -5.44 -7.40
C GLY A 152 -3.27 -5.43 -7.02
N LEU A 153 -4.13 -4.84 -7.87
CA LEU A 153 -5.57 -4.82 -7.66
C LEU A 153 -6.23 -6.20 -7.75
N ILE A 154 -5.78 -7.06 -8.67
CA ILE A 154 -6.38 -8.38 -8.91
C ILE A 154 -5.90 -9.41 -7.87
N PHE A 155 -4.59 -9.52 -7.65
CA PHE A 155 -4.03 -10.59 -6.85
C PHE A 155 -4.08 -10.33 -5.34
N SER A 156 -4.22 -9.09 -4.89
CA SER A 156 -4.29 -8.79 -3.46
C SER A 156 -5.55 -9.38 -2.78
N PRO A 157 -6.79 -9.15 -3.26
CA PRO A 157 -7.97 -9.81 -2.72
C PRO A 157 -7.94 -11.34 -2.89
N LEU A 158 -7.32 -11.85 -3.96
CA LEU A 158 -7.13 -13.29 -4.17
C LEU A 158 -6.15 -13.89 -3.16
N ALA A 159 -5.09 -13.19 -2.77
CA ALA A 159 -4.14 -13.63 -1.77
C ALA A 159 -4.76 -13.67 -0.36
N GLU A 160 -5.64 -12.71 -0.04
CA GLU A 160 -6.46 -12.73 1.18
C GLU A 160 -7.49 -13.87 1.17
N SER A 161 -8.10 -14.17 0.02
CA SER A 161 -9.19 -15.16 -0.10
C SER A 161 -8.72 -16.62 -0.20
N PHE A 162 -7.65 -16.90 -0.94
CA PHE A 162 -7.21 -18.27 -1.27
C PHE A 162 -5.90 -18.69 -0.59
N GLY A 163 -5.23 -17.77 0.12
CA GLY A 163 -4.00 -18.01 0.86
C GLY A 163 -2.74 -17.92 0.00
N GLY A 164 -1.81 -17.06 0.40
CA GLY A 164 -0.70 -16.62 -0.45
C GLY A 164 0.18 -17.71 -1.06
N ARG A 165 0.52 -18.81 -0.35
CA ARG A 165 1.60 -19.75 -0.78
C ARG A 165 1.43 -20.26 -2.22
N THR A 166 0.22 -20.66 -2.61
CA THR A 166 -0.05 -21.20 -3.96
C THR A 166 0.04 -20.10 -5.02
N ILE A 167 -0.39 -18.88 -4.68
CA ILE A 167 -0.37 -17.70 -5.55
C ILE A 167 1.08 -17.23 -5.78
N TYR A 168 1.91 -17.14 -4.73
CA TYR A 168 3.34 -16.84 -4.86
C TYR A 168 4.08 -17.86 -5.75
N LEU A 169 3.80 -19.16 -5.58
CA LEU A 169 4.51 -20.20 -6.34
C LEU A 169 4.11 -20.20 -7.82
N THR A 170 2.81 -20.07 -8.12
CA THR A 170 2.31 -20.05 -9.50
C THR A 170 2.70 -18.76 -10.24
N SER A 171 2.69 -17.61 -9.57
CA SER A 171 3.13 -16.35 -10.19
C SER A 171 4.63 -16.33 -10.47
N THR A 172 5.46 -16.80 -9.53
CA THR A 172 6.93 -16.86 -9.72
C THR A 172 7.32 -17.79 -10.87
N PHE A 173 6.60 -18.91 -11.05
CA PHE A 173 6.79 -19.80 -12.20
C PHE A 173 6.41 -19.13 -13.52
N GLY A 174 5.21 -18.54 -13.61
CA GLY A 174 4.76 -17.83 -14.82
C GLY A 174 5.65 -16.64 -15.17
N TYR A 175 6.08 -15.86 -14.17
CA TYR A 175 7.04 -14.76 -14.32
C TYR A 175 8.33 -15.23 -14.99
N SER A 176 8.89 -16.35 -14.50
CA SER A 176 10.11 -16.94 -15.04
C SER A 176 9.94 -17.36 -16.50
N LEU A 177 8.78 -17.92 -16.87
CA LEU A 177 8.46 -18.30 -18.24
C LEU A 177 8.40 -17.09 -19.19
N PHE A 178 7.74 -16.00 -18.78
CA PHE A 178 7.69 -14.77 -19.59
C PHE A 178 9.03 -14.03 -19.65
N CYS A 179 9.88 -14.11 -18.61
CA CYS A 179 11.26 -13.66 -18.69
C CYS A 179 12.07 -14.39 -19.77
N VAL A 180 11.90 -15.72 -19.90
CA VAL A 180 12.52 -16.50 -20.99
C VAL A 180 11.96 -16.08 -22.36
N ALA A 181 10.63 -15.92 -22.47
CA ALA A 181 9.99 -15.52 -23.72
C ALA A 181 10.53 -14.21 -24.32
N ILE A 182 10.84 -13.22 -23.48
CA ILE A 182 11.46 -11.93 -23.88
C ILE A 182 12.84 -12.15 -24.52
N VAL A 183 13.62 -13.12 -24.03
CA VAL A 183 14.97 -13.43 -24.52
C VAL A 183 14.93 -14.28 -25.79
N THR A 184 14.02 -15.25 -25.87
CA THR A 184 13.90 -16.15 -27.03
C THR A 184 13.26 -15.48 -28.26
N TRP A 185 12.34 -14.53 -28.06
CA TRP A 185 11.58 -13.89 -29.14
C TRP A 185 11.62 -12.36 -29.03
N PRO A 186 12.73 -11.70 -29.44
CA PRO A 186 12.89 -10.25 -29.42
C PRO A 186 12.10 -9.57 -30.55
N ILE A 187 10.79 -9.81 -30.62
CA ILE A 187 9.86 -9.11 -31.51
C ILE A 187 8.91 -8.25 -30.69
N VAL A 188 8.65 -7.02 -31.15
CA VAL A 188 7.93 -5.99 -30.37
C VAL A 188 6.63 -6.48 -29.72
N PRO A 189 5.74 -7.23 -30.40
CA PRO A 189 4.51 -7.73 -29.77
C PRO A 189 4.77 -8.71 -28.61
N VAL A 190 5.73 -9.62 -28.74
CA VAL A 190 6.06 -10.60 -27.70
C VAL A 190 6.78 -9.93 -26.54
N VAL A 191 7.65 -8.96 -26.81
CA VAL A 191 8.28 -8.13 -25.76
C VAL A 191 7.21 -7.38 -24.96
N VAL A 192 6.26 -6.69 -25.61
CA VAL A 192 5.17 -5.96 -24.94
C VAL A 192 4.29 -6.88 -24.12
N VAL A 193 3.77 -7.98 -24.70
CA VAL A 193 2.89 -8.92 -23.99
C VAL A 193 3.62 -9.58 -22.81
N SER A 194 4.87 -10.00 -22.99
CA SER A 194 5.64 -10.66 -21.94
C SER A 194 6.10 -9.68 -20.83
N ARG A 195 6.36 -8.41 -21.17
CA ARG A 195 6.62 -7.35 -20.17
C ARG A 195 5.38 -7.02 -19.36
N PHE A 196 4.21 -6.97 -19.99
CA PHE A 196 2.94 -6.81 -19.29
C PHE A 196 2.65 -7.99 -18.35
N MET A 197 2.86 -9.22 -18.82
CA MET A 197 2.66 -10.45 -18.03
C MET A 197 3.67 -10.61 -16.88
N THR A 198 4.96 -10.29 -17.09
CA THR A 198 5.93 -10.27 -15.97
C THR A 198 5.53 -9.22 -14.94
N GLY A 199 5.16 -8.00 -15.36
CA GLY A 199 4.62 -6.97 -14.45
C GLY A 199 3.42 -7.47 -13.64
N LEU A 200 2.42 -8.03 -14.32
CA LEU A 200 1.18 -8.55 -13.72
C LEU A 200 1.46 -9.59 -12.61
N LEU A 201 2.30 -10.57 -12.90
CA LEU A 201 2.66 -11.64 -11.94
C LEU A 201 3.61 -11.14 -10.83
N SER A 202 4.42 -10.13 -11.13
CA SER A 202 5.37 -9.48 -10.22
C SER A 202 4.72 -8.56 -9.18
N ALA A 203 3.41 -8.31 -9.28
CA ALA A 203 2.71 -7.51 -8.28
C ALA A 203 2.57 -8.20 -6.92
N ILE A 204 2.51 -9.53 -6.90
CA ILE A 204 2.21 -10.34 -5.71
C ILE A 204 3.22 -10.12 -4.56
N PRO A 205 4.54 -10.10 -4.80
CA PRO A 205 5.52 -9.67 -3.79
C PRO A 205 5.37 -8.18 -3.39
N CYS A 206 5.25 -7.30 -4.40
CA CYS A 206 5.29 -5.85 -4.21
C CYS A 206 4.08 -5.27 -3.44
N VAL A 207 2.95 -5.97 -3.35
CA VAL A 207 1.81 -5.58 -2.47
C VAL A 207 2.22 -5.49 -0.99
N VAL A 208 3.33 -6.13 -0.57
CA VAL A 208 3.87 -6.05 0.79
C VAL A 208 4.79 -4.82 0.99
N ALA A 209 5.33 -4.23 -0.10
CA ALA A 209 6.35 -3.18 -0.05
C ALA A 209 6.07 -2.03 -1.05
N ALA A 210 5.34 -1.00 -0.60
CA ALA A 210 5.12 0.23 -1.36
C ALA A 210 4.82 1.47 -0.47
N THR A 211 5.56 2.57 -0.69
CA THR A 211 5.19 3.88 -1.28
C THR A 211 6.28 4.98 -1.13
N VAL A 212 6.99 5.35 -2.19
CA VAL A 212 7.21 6.73 -2.70
C VAL A 212 8.23 6.65 -3.84
N VAL A 213 7.74 6.40 -5.06
CA VAL A 213 8.60 5.95 -6.17
C VAL A 213 8.40 6.73 -7.48
N ALA A 214 7.33 7.52 -7.60
CA ALA A 214 7.18 8.50 -8.69
C ALA A 214 8.36 9.50 -8.75
N VAL A 215 8.81 9.96 -7.58
CA VAL A 215 10.02 10.79 -7.42
C VAL A 215 11.27 10.00 -7.81
N ILE A 216 11.41 8.72 -7.40
CA ILE A 216 12.59 7.90 -7.72
C ILE A 216 12.73 7.67 -9.24
N TYR A 217 11.67 7.34 -9.97
CA TYR A 217 11.80 7.07 -11.40
C TYR A 217 12.05 8.33 -12.23
N LEU A 218 11.40 9.46 -11.88
CA LEU A 218 11.76 10.76 -12.45
C LEU A 218 13.24 11.10 -12.17
N PHE A 219 13.71 10.82 -10.96
CA PHE A 219 15.09 11.01 -10.55
C PHE A 219 16.09 10.03 -11.19
N SER A 220 15.64 8.83 -11.57
CA SER A 220 16.47 7.83 -12.24
C SER A 220 16.74 8.20 -13.70
N GLU A 221 15.74 8.75 -14.41
CA GLU A 221 15.97 9.42 -15.69
C GLU A 221 16.85 10.67 -15.53
N ALA A 222 16.68 11.43 -14.43
CA ALA A 222 17.54 12.57 -14.11
C ALA A 222 19.02 12.15 -13.99
N VAL A 223 19.32 11.06 -13.26
CA VAL A 223 20.67 10.49 -13.14
C VAL A 223 21.25 10.14 -14.52
N GLY A 224 20.44 9.59 -15.42
CA GLY A 224 20.82 9.36 -16.82
C GLY A 224 21.32 10.63 -17.52
N THR A 225 20.47 11.66 -17.60
CA THR A 225 20.76 12.94 -18.25
C THR A 225 21.90 13.70 -17.56
N VAL A 226 21.89 13.78 -16.22
CA VAL A 226 22.86 14.55 -15.43
C VAL A 226 24.29 14.03 -15.56
N TYR A 227 24.51 12.73 -15.45
CA TYR A 227 25.88 12.20 -15.50
C TYR A 227 26.40 12.04 -16.93
N VAL A 228 25.55 11.65 -17.90
CA VAL A 228 25.99 11.54 -19.31
C VAL A 228 26.17 12.92 -19.93
N ASP A 229 25.12 13.74 -19.93
CA ASP A 229 25.10 15.01 -20.69
C ASP A 229 25.74 16.17 -19.90
N GLY A 230 25.71 16.11 -18.55
CA GLY A 230 26.29 17.14 -17.67
C GLY A 230 27.73 16.87 -17.21
N PHE A 231 28.07 15.62 -16.86
CA PHE A 231 29.41 15.23 -16.38
C PHE A 231 30.24 14.44 -17.41
N GLY A 232 29.71 14.11 -18.60
CA GLY A 232 30.43 13.37 -19.63
C GLY A 232 30.71 11.90 -19.30
N PHE A 233 29.98 11.30 -18.36
CA PHE A 233 30.18 9.90 -17.96
C PHE A 233 29.66 8.93 -19.02
N THR A 234 30.38 7.82 -19.20
CA THR A 234 29.86 6.69 -20.00
C THR A 234 28.65 6.06 -19.32
N HIS A 235 27.75 5.44 -20.09
CA HIS A 235 26.58 4.74 -19.54
C HIS A 235 26.94 3.74 -18.43
N ARG A 236 28.10 3.06 -18.52
CA ARG A 236 28.59 2.13 -17.48
C ARG A 236 28.94 2.84 -16.17
N GLN A 237 29.54 4.03 -16.22
CA GLN A 237 29.83 4.86 -15.04
C GLN A 237 28.53 5.44 -14.44
N THR A 238 27.58 5.84 -15.28
CA THR A 238 26.26 6.32 -14.83
C THR A 238 25.44 5.22 -14.15
N SER A 239 25.51 3.97 -14.64
CA SER A 239 24.95 2.82 -13.91
C SER A 239 25.60 2.66 -12.53
N LEU A 240 26.90 2.93 -12.38
CA LEU A 240 27.60 2.81 -11.10
C LEU A 240 27.19 3.90 -10.10
N THR A 241 26.80 5.11 -10.53
CA THR A 241 26.31 6.15 -9.59
C THR A 241 24.97 5.77 -8.96
N THR A 242 24.10 5.03 -9.67
CA THR A 242 22.83 4.53 -9.10
C THR A 242 23.04 3.59 -7.90
N LEU A 243 24.21 2.95 -7.76
CA LEU A 243 24.53 2.09 -6.63
C LEU A 243 24.53 2.86 -5.29
N ALA A 244 24.74 4.18 -5.31
CA ALA A 244 24.63 5.02 -4.12
C ALA A 244 23.19 5.09 -3.56
N LEU A 245 22.16 4.99 -4.42
CA LEU A 245 20.77 4.85 -3.97
C LEU A 245 20.58 3.54 -3.17
N ALA A 246 21.20 2.44 -3.63
CA ALA A 246 21.15 1.14 -2.95
C ALA A 246 21.88 1.16 -1.59
N VAL A 247 22.96 1.94 -1.44
CA VAL A 247 23.57 2.19 -0.11
C VAL A 247 22.57 2.91 0.80
N GLY A 248 21.82 3.88 0.28
CA GLY A 248 20.72 4.54 1.01
C GLY A 248 19.63 3.56 1.46
N VAL A 249 19.19 2.66 0.57
CA VAL A 249 18.23 1.58 0.88
C VAL A 249 18.72 0.68 2.02
N VAL A 250 20.02 0.34 2.06
CA VAL A 250 20.59 -0.46 3.17
C VAL A 250 20.57 0.31 4.51
N LEU A 251 20.78 1.63 4.49
CA LEU A 251 20.69 2.48 5.69
C LEU A 251 19.26 2.56 6.27
N ALA A 252 18.22 2.27 5.48
CA ALA A 252 16.83 2.16 5.96
C ALA A 252 16.61 1.01 6.96
N PHE A 253 17.60 0.14 7.18
CA PHE A 253 17.58 -0.82 8.29
C PHE A 253 17.73 -0.13 9.67
N LEU A 254 18.38 1.04 9.75
CA LEU A 254 18.68 1.71 11.03
C LEU A 254 17.41 2.19 11.77
N PRO A 255 16.41 2.83 11.13
CA PRO A 255 15.13 3.13 11.78
C PRO A 255 14.40 1.90 12.31
N ARG A 256 14.52 0.73 11.65
CA ARG A 256 13.89 -0.52 12.12
C ARG A 256 14.49 -1.04 13.42
N LEU A 257 15.79 -0.79 13.65
CA LEU A 257 16.43 -1.06 14.94
C LEU A 257 15.94 -0.12 16.04
N TYR A 258 15.58 1.13 15.71
CA TYR A 258 14.95 2.07 16.63
C TYR A 258 13.50 1.66 16.95
N ASP A 259 12.68 1.35 15.94
CA ASP A 259 11.30 0.85 16.11
C ASP A 259 11.25 -0.35 17.05
N TYR A 260 12.15 -1.32 16.87
CA TYR A 260 12.25 -2.50 17.72
C TYR A 260 12.54 -2.14 19.19
N GLN A 261 13.37 -1.13 19.44
CA GLN A 261 13.62 -0.61 20.79
C GLN A 261 12.38 0.09 21.37
N VAL A 262 11.70 0.95 20.60
CA VAL A 262 10.47 1.63 21.02
C VAL A 262 9.36 0.62 21.37
N ILE A 263 9.16 -0.40 20.52
CA ILE A 263 8.21 -1.49 20.77
C ILE A 263 8.56 -2.26 22.04
N LYS A 264 9.85 -2.56 22.26
CA LYS A 264 10.35 -3.25 23.47
C LYS A 264 10.16 -2.40 24.73
N LEU A 265 10.27 -1.07 24.63
CA LEU A 265 10.04 -0.13 25.73
C LEU A 265 8.54 0.01 26.07
N ARG A 266 7.67 0.20 25.08
CA ARG A 266 6.21 0.32 25.32
C ARG A 266 5.59 -0.95 25.89
N LYS A 267 6.05 -2.13 25.44
CA LYS A 267 5.65 -3.42 26.03
C LYS A 267 6.07 -3.58 27.49
N ARG A 268 7.19 -2.98 27.92
CA ARG A 268 7.59 -2.91 29.34
C ARG A 268 6.74 -1.94 30.17
N GLN A 269 6.06 -1.00 29.51
CA GLN A 269 5.18 -0.01 30.15
C GLN A 269 3.69 -0.39 30.10
N ASN A 270 3.34 -1.58 29.59
CA ASN A 270 1.96 -2.02 29.33
C ASN A 270 1.12 -0.99 28.54
N ARG A 271 1.75 -0.22 27.65
CA ARG A 271 1.07 0.72 26.75
C ARG A 271 0.73 0.02 25.43
N PRO A 272 -0.53 0.12 24.94
CA PRO A 272 -0.87 -0.38 23.61
C PRO A 272 -0.05 0.36 22.56
N LEU A 273 0.23 -0.32 21.44
CA LEU A 273 0.99 0.22 20.32
C LEU A 273 0.04 0.89 19.35
N GLU A 274 0.07 2.23 19.27
CA GLU A 274 -0.73 2.96 18.28
C GLU A 274 -0.01 2.91 16.92
N PRO A 275 -0.72 2.77 15.77
CA PRO A 275 -0.11 2.82 14.44
C PRO A 275 0.72 4.10 14.23
N GLU A 276 0.30 5.21 14.84
CA GLU A 276 0.99 6.49 14.82
C GLU A 276 2.38 6.46 15.47
N ASP A 277 2.67 5.51 16.38
CA ASP A 277 3.96 5.40 17.06
C ASP A 277 5.14 5.14 16.10
N LYS A 278 4.85 4.54 14.95
CA LYS A 278 5.85 4.20 13.91
C LYS A 278 6.08 5.35 12.91
N LEU A 279 5.22 6.38 12.90
CA LEU A 279 5.34 7.52 11.98
C LEU A 279 6.53 8.44 12.28
N PHE A 280 7.26 8.22 13.38
CA PHE A 280 8.46 9.01 13.71
C PHE A 280 9.52 8.99 12.61
N GLY A 281 9.72 7.85 11.93
CA GLY A 281 10.63 7.78 10.78
C GLY A 281 10.18 8.64 9.59
N PHE A 282 8.89 8.90 9.44
CA PHE A 282 8.30 9.69 8.34
C PHE A 282 8.67 11.17 8.50
N LEU A 283 8.70 11.64 9.75
CA LEU A 283 9.16 12.97 10.14
C LEU A 283 10.67 13.18 9.95
N ILE A 284 11.46 12.09 9.90
CA ILE A 284 12.91 12.13 9.63
C ILE A 284 13.20 11.99 8.13
N ALA A 285 12.47 11.12 7.42
CA ALA A 285 12.64 10.92 5.97
C ALA A 285 12.31 12.19 5.17
N ALA A 286 11.29 12.97 5.55
CA ALA A 286 10.87 14.12 4.75
C ALA A 286 11.89 15.28 4.69
N PRO A 287 12.50 15.73 5.81
CA PRO A 287 13.60 16.69 5.78
C PRO A 287 14.83 16.18 5.01
N ILE A 288 15.16 14.88 5.13
CA ILE A 288 16.35 14.30 4.48
C ILE A 288 16.11 14.16 2.96
N LEU A 289 14.89 13.84 2.51
CA LEU A 289 14.56 13.84 1.07
C LEU A 289 14.66 15.24 0.48
N ALA A 290 14.07 16.24 1.13
CA ALA A 290 14.15 17.62 0.68
C ALA A 290 15.61 18.11 0.64
N GLY A 291 16.35 17.96 1.75
CA GLY A 291 17.76 18.34 1.83
C GLY A 291 18.66 17.62 0.82
N GLY A 292 18.44 16.33 0.59
CA GLY A 292 19.14 15.54 -0.42
C GLY A 292 18.87 16.03 -1.84
N LEU A 293 17.62 16.36 -2.17
CA LEU A 293 17.27 16.92 -3.48
C LEU A 293 17.79 18.35 -3.68
N TRP A 294 17.78 19.21 -2.66
CA TRP A 294 18.40 20.55 -2.73
C TRP A 294 19.93 20.48 -2.91
N TRP A 295 20.61 19.58 -2.17
CA TRP A 295 22.03 19.28 -2.37
C TRP A 295 22.30 18.81 -3.80
N PHE A 296 21.55 17.82 -4.29
CA PHE A 296 21.72 17.32 -5.66
C PHE A 296 21.50 18.43 -6.70
N ALA A 297 20.43 19.23 -6.56
CA ALA A 297 20.12 20.33 -7.48
C ALA A 297 21.21 21.42 -7.55
N TRP A 298 21.95 21.67 -6.47
CA TRP A 298 23.09 22.62 -6.45
C TRP A 298 24.42 22.03 -6.92
N THR A 299 24.59 20.70 -6.97
CA THR A 299 25.88 20.06 -7.30
C THR A 299 25.98 19.59 -8.75
N VAL A 300 24.98 19.91 -9.57
CA VAL A 300 24.79 19.44 -10.94
C VAL A 300 25.16 20.52 -11.97
N PRO A 301 25.91 20.20 -13.05
CA PRO A 301 26.13 21.11 -14.16
C PRO A 301 24.83 21.49 -14.91
N PRO A 302 24.74 22.69 -15.52
CA PRO A 302 25.82 23.67 -15.71
C PRO A 302 26.11 24.61 -14.52
N LEU A 303 25.28 24.62 -13.46
CA LEU A 303 25.36 25.64 -12.40
C LEU A 303 26.68 25.65 -11.61
N THR A 304 27.36 24.50 -11.50
CA THR A 304 28.67 24.36 -10.82
C THR A 304 29.70 23.64 -11.68
N GLY A 305 30.30 24.36 -12.65
CA GLY A 305 31.29 23.84 -13.61
C GLY A 305 32.67 23.38 -13.06
N GLY A 306 32.76 23.03 -11.77
CA GLY A 306 34.02 22.62 -11.12
C GLY A 306 33.86 21.78 -9.85
N VAL A 307 32.64 21.33 -9.51
CA VAL A 307 32.41 20.46 -8.35
C VAL A 307 32.67 19.00 -8.72
N SER A 308 33.38 18.27 -7.86
CA SER A 308 33.68 16.85 -8.10
C SER A 308 32.39 16.01 -8.11
N PRO A 309 32.19 15.07 -9.07
CA PRO A 309 30.98 14.25 -9.17
C PRO A 309 30.62 13.51 -7.88
N TRP A 310 31.61 13.15 -7.07
CA TRP A 310 31.43 12.51 -5.75
C TRP A 310 30.51 13.30 -4.80
N VAL A 311 30.50 14.63 -4.88
CA VAL A 311 29.65 15.47 -4.02
C VAL A 311 28.18 15.35 -4.42
N SER A 312 27.89 15.17 -5.72
CA SER A 312 26.55 14.85 -6.22
C SER A 312 26.16 13.40 -5.85
N ILE A 313 27.08 12.45 -6.05
CA ILE A 313 26.88 11.02 -5.71
C ILE A 313 26.56 10.81 -4.22
N ALA A 314 27.18 11.58 -3.32
CA ALA A 314 26.90 11.51 -1.88
C ALA A 314 25.41 11.81 -1.54
N SER A 315 24.79 12.77 -2.23
CA SER A 315 23.38 13.12 -2.01
C SER A 315 22.40 12.04 -2.51
N LEU A 316 22.81 11.19 -3.46
CA LEU A 316 22.04 10.01 -3.89
C LEU A 316 21.76 9.07 -2.71
N VAL A 317 22.69 8.93 -1.77
CA VAL A 317 22.54 8.07 -0.58
C VAL A 317 21.39 8.58 0.31
N LEU A 318 21.30 9.90 0.50
CA LEU A 318 20.25 10.54 1.31
C LEU A 318 18.86 10.41 0.66
N ILE A 319 18.80 10.55 -0.67
CA ILE A 319 17.57 10.38 -1.45
C ILE A 319 17.10 8.91 -1.41
N GLY A 320 18.02 7.96 -1.62
CA GLY A 320 17.72 6.51 -1.55
C GLY A 320 17.25 6.06 -0.17
N PHE A 321 17.90 6.54 0.90
CA PHE A 321 17.46 6.29 2.29
C PHE A 321 16.04 6.80 2.52
N SER A 322 15.78 8.07 2.20
CA SER A 322 14.53 8.73 2.54
C SER A 322 13.36 8.14 1.76
N THR A 323 13.55 7.87 0.47
CA THR A 323 12.51 7.27 -0.37
C THR A 323 12.18 5.84 0.04
N GLN A 324 13.16 5.03 0.45
CA GLN A 324 12.90 3.70 1.02
C GLN A 324 12.18 3.77 2.38
N GLU A 325 12.50 4.74 3.24
CA GLU A 325 11.83 4.88 4.53
C GLU A 325 10.40 5.37 4.42
N PHE A 326 10.10 6.27 3.48
CA PHE A 326 8.72 6.55 3.07
C PHE A 326 8.00 5.26 2.63
N ASP A 327 8.67 4.44 1.81
CA ASP A 327 8.12 3.22 1.22
C ASP A 327 7.75 2.16 2.27
N ASN A 328 8.66 1.93 3.22
CA ASN A 328 8.45 1.05 4.36
C ASN A 328 7.32 1.55 5.28
N LEU A 329 7.26 2.85 5.57
CA LEU A 329 6.38 3.38 6.62
C LEU A 329 4.92 3.48 6.21
N LEU A 330 4.63 3.85 4.96
CA LEU A 330 3.23 3.97 4.53
C LEU A 330 2.58 2.58 4.38
N SER A 331 3.32 1.58 3.87
CA SER A 331 2.89 0.17 3.89
C SER A 331 2.61 -0.33 5.32
N VAL A 332 3.55 -0.12 6.25
CA VAL A 332 3.40 -0.56 7.64
C VAL A 332 2.22 0.14 8.33
N TYR A 333 2.05 1.46 8.16
CA TYR A 333 0.92 2.19 8.77
C TYR A 333 -0.43 1.69 8.25
N LEU A 334 -0.55 1.38 6.95
CA LEU A 334 -1.76 0.81 6.36
C LEU A 334 -1.99 -0.63 6.84
N CYS A 335 -0.93 -1.43 6.99
CA CYS A 335 -1.03 -2.78 7.56
C CYS A 335 -1.52 -2.75 9.02
N ASP A 336 -1.01 -1.86 9.87
CA ASP A 336 -1.46 -1.75 11.26
C ASP A 336 -2.90 -1.20 11.36
N THR A 337 -3.26 -0.23 10.51
CA THR A 337 -4.57 0.44 10.52
C THR A 337 -5.70 -0.46 9.99
N TYR A 338 -5.40 -1.30 9.00
CA TYR A 338 -6.34 -2.19 8.33
C TYR A 338 -5.97 -3.67 8.50
N ALA A 339 -5.53 -4.08 9.69
CA ALA A 339 -4.91 -5.40 9.96
C ALA A 339 -5.61 -6.64 9.37
N THR A 340 -6.94 -6.65 9.22
CA THR A 340 -7.71 -7.75 8.61
C THR A 340 -7.73 -7.72 7.07
N TYR A 341 -7.50 -6.56 6.47
CA TYR A 341 -7.55 -6.26 5.03
C TYR A 341 -6.25 -5.60 4.56
N ALA A 342 -5.12 -6.00 5.16
CA ALA A 342 -3.85 -5.29 5.06
C ALA A 342 -3.23 -5.35 3.65
N ALA A 343 -3.46 -6.43 2.90
CA ALA A 343 -3.02 -6.48 1.50
C ALA A 343 -3.96 -5.67 0.62
N SER A 344 -5.28 -5.76 0.84
CA SER A 344 -6.28 -4.95 0.12
C SER A 344 -6.07 -3.45 0.32
N ALA A 345 -5.61 -3.01 1.50
CA ALA A 345 -5.26 -1.62 1.79
C ALA A 345 -4.01 -1.13 1.02
N ASN A 346 -3.06 -2.02 0.71
CA ASN A 346 -1.85 -1.72 -0.06
C ASN A 346 -2.03 -1.82 -1.59
N ALA A 347 -3.11 -2.42 -2.08
CA ALA A 347 -3.33 -2.58 -3.52
C ALA A 347 -3.59 -1.25 -4.28
N PRO A 348 -4.45 -0.32 -3.82
CA PRO A 348 -4.62 1.00 -4.46
C PRO A 348 -3.33 1.83 -4.43
N LEU A 349 -2.52 1.63 -3.39
CA LEU A 349 -1.27 2.30 -3.13
C LEU A 349 -0.19 1.88 -4.14
N ALA A 350 -0.03 0.57 -4.35
CA ALA A 350 0.82 -0.01 -5.39
C ALA A 350 0.35 0.39 -6.81
N PHE A 351 -0.96 0.41 -7.06
CA PHE A 351 -1.56 0.85 -8.32
C PHE A 351 -1.23 2.32 -8.65
N LEU A 352 -1.46 3.24 -7.70
CA LEU A 352 -1.10 4.65 -7.84
C LEU A 352 0.40 4.86 -7.99
N ARG A 353 1.23 4.15 -7.20
CA ARG A 353 2.69 4.12 -7.36
C ARG A 353 3.08 3.77 -8.78
N ALA A 354 2.54 2.69 -9.34
CA ALA A 354 2.94 2.17 -10.65
C ALA A 354 2.48 3.06 -11.82
N ILE A 355 1.25 3.60 -11.78
CA ILE A 355 0.76 4.55 -12.80
C ILE A 355 1.59 5.84 -12.79
N LEU A 356 1.81 6.45 -11.62
CA LEU A 356 2.60 7.68 -11.53
C LEU A 356 4.05 7.42 -12.01
N SER A 357 4.65 6.31 -11.57
CA SER A 357 5.99 5.88 -12.00
C SER A 357 6.09 5.77 -13.52
N GLY A 358 5.21 4.98 -14.15
CA GLY A 358 5.23 4.75 -15.61
C GLY A 358 4.92 6.00 -16.44
N THR A 359 4.20 6.96 -15.86
CA THR A 359 3.93 8.28 -16.45
C THR A 359 5.17 9.18 -16.35
N PHE A 360 5.80 9.27 -15.16
CA PHE A 360 6.97 10.12 -14.95
C PHE A 360 8.22 9.62 -15.70
N THR A 361 8.41 8.31 -15.90
CA THR A 361 9.47 7.80 -16.79
C THR A 361 9.28 8.26 -18.23
N LEU A 362 8.05 8.25 -18.74
CA LEU A 362 7.77 8.55 -20.15
C LEU A 362 8.04 10.01 -20.52
N PHE A 363 7.74 10.94 -19.60
CA PHE A 363 7.93 12.38 -19.82
C PHE A 363 9.18 12.97 -19.15
N GLY A 364 9.83 12.25 -18.23
CA GLY A 364 10.92 12.76 -17.39
C GLY A 364 12.04 13.39 -18.20
N ARG A 365 12.56 12.67 -19.22
CA ARG A 365 13.59 13.21 -20.13
C ARG A 365 13.15 14.50 -20.82
N GLN A 366 11.90 14.60 -21.29
CA GLN A 366 11.38 15.80 -21.95
C GLN A 366 11.29 17.01 -21.00
N VAL A 367 11.08 16.77 -19.70
CA VAL A 367 11.13 17.82 -18.66
C VAL A 367 12.58 18.29 -18.47
N PHE A 368 13.54 17.37 -18.34
CA PHE A 368 14.96 17.73 -18.19
C PHE A 368 15.53 18.45 -19.42
N GLU A 369 15.17 18.03 -20.64
CA GLU A 369 15.60 18.68 -21.89
C GLU A 369 15.01 20.07 -22.09
N LYS A 370 13.74 20.31 -21.68
CA LYS A 370 13.07 21.61 -21.88
C LYS A 370 13.34 22.63 -20.77
N LEU A 371 13.49 22.19 -19.52
CA LEU A 371 13.72 23.10 -18.39
C LEU A 371 15.22 23.22 -18.04
N GLY A 372 16.04 22.25 -18.44
CA GLY A 372 17.43 22.11 -18.00
C GLY A 372 17.54 21.43 -16.63
N SER A 373 18.64 20.69 -16.43
CA SER A 373 18.88 19.82 -15.28
C SER A 373 18.56 20.47 -13.93
N ASN A 374 19.19 21.60 -13.60
CA ASN A 374 19.02 22.23 -12.30
C ASN A 374 17.60 22.75 -12.05
N ASN A 375 16.93 23.33 -13.05
CA ASN A 375 15.58 23.89 -12.87
C ASN A 375 14.56 22.79 -12.58
N ALA A 376 14.62 21.67 -13.31
CA ALA A 376 13.79 20.51 -13.05
C ALA A 376 14.07 19.89 -11.67
N LEU A 377 15.34 19.85 -11.25
CA LEU A 377 15.73 19.39 -9.91
C LEU A 377 15.29 20.34 -8.78
N PHE A 378 15.33 21.67 -8.98
CA PHE A 378 14.82 22.64 -8.00
C PHE A 378 13.29 22.55 -7.85
N ILE A 379 12.55 22.30 -8.94
CA ILE A 379 11.11 22.02 -8.86
C ILE A 379 10.86 20.74 -8.07
N LEU A 380 11.62 19.68 -8.31
CA LEU A 380 11.51 18.41 -7.58
C LEU A 380 11.85 18.56 -6.09
N ALA A 381 12.89 19.33 -5.77
CA ALA A 381 13.28 19.68 -4.41
C ALA A 381 12.21 20.53 -3.70
N GLY A 382 11.62 21.52 -4.39
CA GLY A 382 10.51 22.32 -3.89
C GLY A 382 9.27 21.48 -3.57
N VAL A 383 8.90 20.54 -4.46
CA VAL A 383 7.82 19.57 -4.20
C VAL A 383 8.14 18.69 -2.98
N ALA A 384 9.38 18.20 -2.84
CA ALA A 384 9.80 17.46 -1.65
C ALA A 384 9.75 18.30 -0.36
N THR A 385 10.04 19.60 -0.42
CA THR A 385 9.86 20.53 0.72
C THR A 385 8.38 20.65 1.11
N VAL A 386 7.44 20.66 0.14
CA VAL A 386 6.00 20.62 0.43
C VAL A 386 5.59 19.29 1.07
N TYR A 387 6.16 18.15 0.62
CA TYR A 387 5.96 16.86 1.30
C TYR A 387 6.44 16.86 2.76
N CYS A 388 7.47 17.65 3.11
CA CYS A 388 7.89 17.82 4.51
C CYS A 388 6.81 18.50 5.37
N ALA A 389 6.07 19.48 4.85
CA ALA A 389 4.93 20.07 5.54
C ALA A 389 3.78 19.05 5.70
N ILE A 390 3.51 18.24 4.66
CA ILE A 390 2.51 17.16 4.70
C ILE A 390 2.89 16.10 5.77
N ALA A 391 4.17 15.75 5.90
CA ALA A 391 4.65 14.82 6.91
C ALA A 391 4.40 15.32 8.34
N ILE A 392 4.71 16.59 8.62
CA ILE A 392 4.44 17.22 9.93
C ILE A 392 2.94 17.25 10.22
N LEU A 393 2.12 17.62 9.22
CA LEU A 393 0.65 17.59 9.34
C LEU A 393 0.13 16.17 9.60
N PHE A 394 0.66 15.15 8.93
CA PHE A 394 0.23 13.77 9.15
C PHE A 394 0.63 13.26 10.55
N GLY A 395 1.80 13.63 11.06
CA GLY A 395 2.20 13.33 12.45
C GLY A 395 1.30 13.97 13.51
N ILE A 396 0.72 15.15 13.24
CA ILE A 396 -0.17 15.86 14.18
C ILE A 396 -1.64 15.43 14.04
N TYR A 397 -2.12 15.21 12.81
CA TYR A 397 -3.54 14.97 12.51
C TYR A 397 -3.88 13.51 12.20
N GLY A 398 -2.90 12.61 11.98
CA GLY A 398 -3.11 11.23 11.55
C GLY A 398 -4.10 10.46 12.41
N LYS A 399 -3.99 10.58 13.74
CA LYS A 399 -4.96 9.98 14.69
C LYS A 399 -6.40 10.46 14.46
N ARG A 400 -6.62 11.76 14.26
CA ARG A 400 -7.94 12.34 13.92
C ARG A 400 -8.46 11.94 12.54
N VAL A 401 -7.56 11.55 11.62
CA VAL A 401 -7.94 11.00 10.31
C VAL A 401 -8.34 9.53 10.45
N ARG A 402 -7.59 8.73 11.23
CA ARG A 402 -7.92 7.34 11.56
C ARG A 402 -9.26 7.22 12.29
N GLU A 403 -9.50 8.09 13.27
CA GLU A 403 -10.76 8.17 14.05
C GLU A 403 -11.99 8.52 13.20
N ARG A 404 -11.83 9.03 11.96
CA ARG A 404 -12.94 9.26 11.02
C ARG A 404 -13.28 8.04 10.16
N SER A 405 -12.46 6.99 10.17
CA SER A 405 -12.70 5.77 9.38
C SER A 405 -13.35 4.71 10.26
N SER A 406 -14.66 4.49 10.08
CA SER A 406 -15.42 3.47 10.84
C SER A 406 -14.85 2.05 10.68
N ILE A 407 -14.14 1.75 9.60
CA ILE A 407 -13.46 0.46 9.40
C ILE A 407 -12.20 0.37 10.26
N ALA A 408 -11.37 1.43 10.29
CA ALA A 408 -10.18 1.48 11.13
C ALA A 408 -10.54 1.48 12.62
N GLU A 409 -11.58 2.21 13.02
CA GLU A 409 -12.11 2.24 14.38
C GLU A 409 -12.57 0.85 14.86
N LYS A 410 -13.35 0.12 14.05
CA LYS A 410 -13.78 -1.27 14.35
C LYS A 410 -12.61 -2.24 14.45
N THR A 411 -11.62 -2.10 13.56
CA THR A 411 -10.40 -2.93 13.56
C THR A 411 -9.54 -2.66 14.80
N TRP A 412 -9.39 -1.39 15.19
CA TRP A 412 -8.63 -0.93 16.36
C TRP A 412 -9.29 -1.30 17.69
N THR A 413 -10.61 -1.20 17.79
CA THR A 413 -11.34 -1.62 19.00
C THR A 413 -11.30 -3.14 19.19
N ALA A 414 -11.37 -3.92 18.10
CA ALA A 414 -11.16 -5.36 18.14
C ALA A 414 -9.73 -5.75 18.55
N SER A 415 -8.70 -5.08 18.05
CA SER A 415 -7.30 -5.37 18.44
C SER A 415 -7.03 -5.03 19.90
N LEU A 416 -7.53 -3.91 20.42
CA LEU A 416 -7.48 -3.53 21.84
C LEU A 416 -8.20 -4.53 22.75
N SER A 417 -9.33 -5.08 22.32
CA SER A 417 -10.03 -6.14 23.06
C SER A 417 -9.16 -7.40 23.14
N ASN A 418 -8.60 -7.84 22.01
CA ASN A 418 -7.72 -9.00 21.97
C ASN A 418 -6.42 -8.81 22.77
N GLU A 419 -5.80 -7.62 22.77
CA GLU A 419 -4.60 -7.35 23.57
C GLU A 419 -4.91 -7.42 25.07
N LYS A 420 -6.05 -6.86 25.52
CA LYS A 420 -6.51 -6.97 26.91
C LYS A 420 -6.80 -8.43 27.32
N LEU A 421 -7.42 -9.21 26.45
CA LEU A 421 -7.67 -10.65 26.68
C LEU A 421 -6.34 -11.41 26.84
N ASN A 422 -5.38 -11.22 25.93
CA ASN A 422 -4.05 -11.83 26.01
C ASN A 422 -3.30 -11.44 27.30
N LEU A 423 -3.36 -10.17 27.71
CA LEU A 423 -2.78 -9.71 28.97
C LEU A 423 -3.44 -10.35 30.19
N SER A 424 -4.78 -10.51 30.18
CA SER A 424 -5.50 -11.17 31.27
C SER A 424 -5.13 -12.65 31.38
N GLN A 425 -5.08 -13.38 30.26
CA GLN A 425 -4.69 -14.79 30.21
C GLN A 425 -3.23 -15.00 30.65
N GLY A 426 -2.31 -14.15 30.18
CA GLY A 426 -0.91 -14.16 30.62
C GLY A 426 -0.74 -13.88 32.12
N SER A 427 -1.58 -13.00 32.70
CA SER A 427 -1.58 -12.75 34.14
C SER A 427 -2.07 -13.97 34.94
N LEU A 428 -3.08 -14.68 34.42
CA LEU A 428 -3.62 -15.91 35.02
C LEU A 428 -2.62 -17.06 34.95
N SER A 429 -1.98 -17.31 33.78
CA SER A 429 -0.96 -18.36 33.66
C SER A 429 0.24 -18.09 34.57
N SER A 430 0.65 -16.83 34.73
CA SER A 430 1.73 -16.45 35.65
C SER A 430 1.38 -16.63 37.14
N ARG A 431 0.08 -16.68 37.48
CA ARG A 431 -0.40 -16.99 38.84
C ARG A 431 -0.53 -18.48 39.11
N SER A 432 -0.81 -19.29 38.08
CA SER A 432 -0.80 -20.76 38.21
C SER A 432 0.60 -21.37 38.34
N THR A 433 1.66 -20.63 37.98
CA THR A 433 3.07 -21.03 38.15
C THR A 433 3.73 -20.41 39.38
N GLY A 434 3.02 -20.40 40.52
CA GLY A 434 3.65 -20.19 41.83
C GLY A 434 4.52 -21.39 42.21
N PRO A 435 5.55 -21.22 43.06
CA PRO A 435 6.40 -22.33 43.48
C PRO A 435 5.65 -23.30 44.39
N CYS A 436 5.81 -24.59 44.11
CA CYS A 436 5.63 -25.68 45.08
C CYS A 436 6.96 -25.96 45.81
#